data_AF-A0A7K3UQG9-F1
#
_entry.id   AF-A0A7K3UQG9-F1
#
_cell.length_a   1.000
_cell.length_b   1.000
_cell.length_c   1.000
_cell.angle_alpha   90.00
_cell.angle_beta   90.00
_cell.angle_gamma   90.00
#
_symmetry.space_group_name_H-M   'P 1'
#
loop_
_entity.id
_entity.type
_entity.pdbx_description
1 polymer ?
#
loop_
_entity_poly.entity_id
_entity_poly.type
_entity_poly.pdbx_seq_one_letter_code
_entity_poly.pdbx_strand_id
1 'polypeptide(L)'
;SVNMYKDGSAAGYITLRSEVPGGAVIHSASGGANGINISANYVAVEGFEVYGSDSHGIVGDGVHHVRISNNVSHDNGASGVAFAGSDFITIEGNETYKNASSGWFSGISLYQNRNITGAPDDGSFRNIIRN
;
A
#
# COMPACT_ATOMS: atom_id res chain seq x y z
N SER A 1 3.12 -12.69 5.21
CA SER A 1 2.44 -11.71 4.35
C SER A 1 0.94 -11.95 4.35
N VAL A 2 0.16 -10.88 4.36
CA VAL A 2 -1.26 -10.87 3.96
C VAL A 2 -1.33 -10.63 2.45
N ASN A 3 -2.17 -11.34 1.71
CA ASN A 3 -2.23 -11.22 0.24
C ASN A 3 -3.65 -10.85 -0.21
N MET A 4 -3.76 -9.74 -0.94
CA MET A 4 -5.00 -9.28 -1.57
C MET A 4 -4.94 -9.58 -3.08
N TYR A 5 -5.54 -10.70 -3.48
CA TYR A 5 -5.48 -11.22 -4.86
C TYR A 5 -6.83 -11.24 -5.59
N LYS A 6 -7.90 -10.81 -4.92
CA LYS A 6 -9.24 -10.75 -5.51
C LYS A 6 -9.61 -9.30 -5.77
N ASP A 7 -10.04 -9.02 -6.99
CA ASP A 7 -10.52 -7.70 -7.39
C ASP A 7 -11.84 -7.37 -6.71
N GLY A 8 -11.95 -6.13 -6.25
CA GLY A 8 -13.24 -5.48 -6.06
C GLY A 8 -13.79 -4.94 -7.38
N SER A 9 -14.55 -3.86 -7.30
CA SER A 9 -14.99 -3.11 -8.48
C SER A 9 -15.23 -1.64 -8.15
N ALA A 10 -15.49 -0.83 -9.17
CA ALA A 10 -15.94 0.55 -8.98
C ALA A 10 -17.21 0.65 -8.12
N ALA A 11 -18.04 -0.39 -8.07
CA ALA A 11 -19.25 -0.45 -7.24
C ALA A 11 -18.95 -0.77 -5.77
N GLY A 12 -17.77 -1.31 -5.45
CA GLY A 12 -17.41 -1.70 -4.10
C GLY A 12 -15.99 -2.23 -3.98
N TYR A 13 -15.22 -1.63 -3.07
CA TYR A 13 -13.86 -2.06 -2.77
C TYR A 13 -13.89 -3.29 -1.85
N ILE A 14 -12.97 -4.23 -2.08
CA ILE A 14 -12.65 -5.23 -1.05
C ILE A 14 -11.75 -4.54 -0.02
N THR A 15 -12.25 -4.40 1.21
CA THR A 15 -11.57 -3.63 2.26
C THR A 15 -11.06 -4.57 3.34
N LEU A 16 -9.76 -4.52 3.59
CA LEU A 16 -9.12 -5.07 4.78
C LEU A 16 -8.95 -3.93 5.78
N ARG A 17 -9.51 -4.07 6.98
CA ARG A 17 -9.53 -2.99 7.97
C ARG A 17 -9.30 -3.50 9.39
N SER A 18 -8.52 -2.75 10.16
CA SER A 18 -8.53 -2.81 11.63
C SER A 18 -9.70 -1.98 12.17
N GLU A 19 -10.62 -2.59 12.91
CA GLU A 19 -11.79 -1.88 13.46
C GLU A 19 -11.41 -0.81 14.48
N VAL A 20 -10.33 -1.05 15.23
CA VAL A 20 -9.69 -0.06 16.09
C VAL A 20 -8.39 0.38 15.40
N PRO A 21 -8.21 1.66 15.04
CA PRO A 21 -6.97 2.12 14.41
C PRO A 21 -5.73 1.78 15.26
N GLY A 22 -4.73 1.13 14.67
CA GLY A 22 -3.55 0.60 15.36
C GLY A 22 -3.81 -0.61 16.27
N GLY A 23 -5.06 -1.04 16.41
CA GLY A 23 -5.44 -2.17 17.28
C GLY A 23 -5.10 -3.55 16.71
N ALA A 24 -4.93 -3.66 15.39
CA ALA A 24 -4.47 -4.87 14.72
C ALA A 24 -3.08 -4.67 14.11
N VAL A 25 -2.19 -5.61 14.40
CA VAL A 25 -0.79 -5.60 13.98
C VAL A 25 -0.56 -6.67 12.93
N ILE A 26 0.09 -6.30 11.82
CA ILE A 26 0.66 -7.21 10.83
C ILE A 26 2.17 -7.19 11.02
N HIS A 27 2.66 -8.13 11.82
CA HIS A 27 4.08 -8.33 12.09
C HIS A 27 4.60 -9.47 11.21
N SER A 28 5.49 -9.15 10.27
CA SER A 28 6.23 -10.16 9.52
C SER A 28 7.32 -10.77 10.41
N ALA A 29 7.38 -12.09 10.51
CA ALA A 29 8.49 -12.75 11.19
C ALA A 29 9.82 -12.42 10.49
N SER A 30 10.91 -12.31 11.25
CA SER A 30 12.27 -12.08 10.73
C SER A 30 12.61 -13.08 9.61
N GLY A 31 13.15 -12.61 8.49
CA GLY A 31 13.29 -13.40 7.26
C GLY A 31 12.08 -13.32 6.31
N GLY A 32 11.03 -12.60 6.70
CA GLY A 32 9.75 -12.56 6.01
C GLY A 32 9.71 -11.59 4.82
N ALA A 33 8.99 -11.99 3.77
CA ALA A 33 8.63 -11.13 2.63
C ALA A 33 7.76 -9.93 3.06
N ASN A 34 7.19 -9.17 2.10
CA ASN A 34 6.39 -7.97 2.38
C ASN A 34 5.30 -8.20 3.44
N GLY A 35 4.93 -7.16 4.19
CA GLY A 35 3.83 -7.24 5.18
C GLY A 35 2.49 -7.54 4.51
N ILE A 36 2.05 -6.67 3.61
CA ILE A 36 0.81 -6.80 2.83
C ILE A 36 1.15 -6.71 1.33
N ASN A 37 0.81 -7.75 0.57
CA ASN A 37 0.91 -7.77 -0.89
C ASN A 37 -0.45 -7.49 -1.53
N ILE A 38 -0.48 -6.53 -2.45
CA ILE A 38 -1.65 -6.15 -3.22
C ILE A 38 -1.39 -6.46 -4.69
N SER A 39 -2.09 -7.48 -5.19
CA SER A 39 -2.07 -7.90 -6.59
C SER A 39 -3.47 -7.83 -7.20
N ALA A 40 -4.34 -7.01 -6.63
CA ALA A 40 -5.74 -6.85 -7.00
C ALA A 40 -6.12 -5.36 -7.06
N ASN A 41 -7.15 -5.09 -7.83
CA ASN A 41 -7.71 -3.77 -8.09
C ASN A 41 -8.92 -3.51 -7.21
N TYR A 42 -9.26 -2.23 -7.00
CA TYR A 42 -10.40 -1.83 -6.17
C TYR A 42 -10.33 -2.46 -4.77
N VAL A 43 -9.17 -2.32 -4.13
CA VAL A 43 -8.93 -2.80 -2.77
C VAL A 43 -8.51 -1.67 -1.84
N ALA A 44 -8.81 -1.83 -0.55
CA ALA A 44 -8.47 -0.88 0.49
C ALA A 44 -7.80 -1.57 1.68
N VAL A 45 -6.79 -0.91 2.26
CA VAL A 45 -6.11 -1.33 3.49
C VAL A 45 -6.16 -0.19 4.49
N GLU A 46 -6.77 -0.44 5.66
CA GLU A 46 -7.13 0.62 6.60
C GLU A 46 -6.74 0.29 8.04
N GLY A 47 -6.04 1.21 8.71
CA GLY A 47 -5.93 1.23 10.17
C GLY A 47 -4.95 0.25 10.82
N PHE A 48 -4.07 -0.42 10.07
CA PHE A 48 -3.12 -1.40 10.61
C PHE A 48 -1.81 -0.77 11.07
N GLU A 49 -1.17 -1.40 12.04
CA GLU A 49 0.28 -1.29 12.25
C GLU A 49 0.98 -2.40 11.45
N VAL A 50 2.01 -2.07 10.68
CA VAL A 50 2.71 -3.00 9.77
C VAL A 50 4.24 -2.86 9.89
N TYR A 51 4.89 -3.89 10.43
CA TYR A 51 6.34 -3.86 10.67
C TYR A 51 7.05 -5.21 10.59
N GLY A 52 8.39 -5.16 10.60
CA GLY A 52 9.26 -6.32 10.72
C GLY A 52 9.50 -7.10 9.42
N SER A 53 9.01 -6.61 8.28
CA SER A 53 9.33 -7.21 6.98
C SER A 53 10.78 -6.94 6.61
N ASP A 54 11.47 -7.89 5.99
CA ASP A 54 12.79 -7.65 5.38
C ASP A 54 12.67 -6.88 4.04
N SER A 55 11.44 -6.68 3.57
CA SER A 55 11.07 -6.00 2.33
C SER A 55 10.07 -4.87 2.64
N HIS A 56 9.03 -4.65 1.83
CA HIS A 56 8.09 -3.55 1.98
C HIS A 56 7.03 -3.83 3.07
N GLY A 57 6.57 -2.80 3.76
CA GLY A 57 5.44 -2.91 4.68
C GLY A 57 4.14 -3.24 3.92
N ILE A 58 3.71 -2.32 3.06
CA ILE A 58 2.51 -2.44 2.21
C ILE A 58 2.93 -2.20 0.76
N VAL A 59 2.65 -3.15 -0.14
CA VAL A 59 3.12 -3.06 -1.53
C VAL A 59 2.05 -3.45 -2.55
N GLY A 60 2.05 -2.74 -3.69
CA GLY A 60 1.34 -3.14 -4.90
C GLY A 60 2.20 -2.97 -6.17
N ASP A 61 1.98 -3.80 -7.18
CA ASP A 61 2.66 -3.69 -8.48
C ASP A 61 1.65 -3.94 -9.61
N GLY A 62 1.62 -3.04 -10.59
CA GLY A 62 0.72 -3.14 -11.74
C GLY A 62 -0.76 -3.14 -11.38
N VAL A 63 -1.16 -2.47 -10.30
CA VAL A 63 -2.54 -2.41 -9.81
C VAL A 63 -3.15 -1.03 -10.03
N HIS A 64 -4.48 -0.97 -10.00
CA HIS A 64 -5.20 0.29 -10.06
C HIS A 64 -6.33 0.41 -9.04
N HIS A 65 -6.69 1.65 -8.73
CA HIS A 65 -7.81 1.97 -7.83
C HIS A 65 -7.60 1.35 -6.45
N VAL A 66 -6.45 1.61 -5.82
CA VAL A 66 -6.12 1.10 -4.49
C VAL A 66 -6.11 2.24 -3.47
N ARG A 67 -6.61 1.98 -2.26
CA ARG A 67 -6.60 2.93 -1.15
C ARG A 67 -5.80 2.39 0.03
N ILE A 68 -4.79 3.13 0.47
CA ILE A 68 -4.03 2.84 1.68
C ILE A 68 -4.29 3.98 2.66
N SER A 69 -4.98 3.72 3.76
CA SER A 69 -5.42 4.78 4.67
C SER A 69 -5.16 4.49 6.16
N ASN A 70 -4.69 5.52 6.88
CA ASN A 70 -4.57 5.49 8.34
C ASN A 70 -3.75 4.32 8.90
N ASN A 71 -2.77 3.82 8.14
CA ASN A 71 -1.87 2.77 8.60
C ASN A 71 -0.60 3.38 9.21
N VAL A 72 0.03 2.64 10.12
CA VAL A 72 1.38 2.94 10.62
C VAL A 72 2.31 1.88 10.04
N SER A 73 3.22 2.26 9.16
CA SER A 73 4.19 1.33 8.56
C SER A 73 5.60 1.70 8.96
N HIS A 74 6.27 0.81 9.68
CA HIS A 74 7.58 1.10 10.24
C HIS A 74 8.50 -0.10 10.37
N ASP A 75 9.79 0.16 10.60
CA ASP A 75 10.80 -0.87 10.87
C ASP A 75 10.78 -2.01 9.83
N ASN A 76 10.53 -1.67 8.55
CA ASN A 76 10.61 -2.59 7.42
C ASN A 76 11.93 -2.38 6.64
N GLY A 77 12.45 -3.46 6.06
CA GLY A 77 13.70 -3.46 5.30
C GLY A 77 13.68 -2.53 4.09
N ALA A 78 12.59 -2.53 3.34
CA ALA A 78 12.36 -1.67 2.18
C ALA A 78 11.35 -0.56 2.51
N SER A 79 10.59 -0.07 1.52
CA SER A 79 9.65 1.04 1.73
C SER A 79 8.50 0.69 2.69
N GLY A 80 8.00 1.69 3.43
CA GLY A 80 6.81 1.51 4.26
C GLY A 80 5.56 1.24 3.41
N VAL A 81 5.28 2.13 2.47
CA VAL A 81 4.25 1.95 1.44
C VAL A 81 4.87 2.10 0.05
N ALA A 82 4.68 1.12 -0.83
CA ALA A 82 5.23 1.15 -2.18
C ALA A 82 4.22 0.74 -3.25
N PHE A 83 4.15 1.50 -4.34
CA PHE A 83 3.53 1.05 -5.58
C PHE A 83 4.48 1.24 -6.75
N ALA A 84 4.49 0.24 -7.64
CA ALA A 84 5.21 0.30 -8.91
C ALA A 84 4.23 0.09 -10.08
N GLY A 85 4.44 0.80 -11.20
CA GLY A 85 3.69 0.55 -12.43
C GLY A 85 2.17 0.74 -12.32
N SER A 86 1.71 1.46 -11.30
CA SER A 86 0.31 1.50 -10.86
C SER A 86 -0.37 2.82 -11.23
N ASP A 87 -1.70 2.85 -11.15
CA ASP A 87 -2.53 4.05 -11.40
C ASP A 87 -3.67 4.18 -10.40
N PHE A 88 -4.28 5.36 -10.27
CA PHE A 88 -5.42 5.56 -9.36
C PHE A 88 -5.13 5.15 -7.90
N ILE A 89 -3.94 5.47 -7.39
CA ILE A 89 -3.51 5.11 -6.03
C ILE A 89 -3.76 6.27 -5.07
N THR A 90 -4.52 6.02 -4.01
CA THR A 90 -4.72 6.98 -2.92
C THR A 90 -3.99 6.50 -1.66
N ILE A 91 -3.09 7.34 -1.14
CA ILE A 91 -2.35 7.09 0.10
C ILE A 91 -2.66 8.25 1.04
N GLU A 92 -3.43 8.00 2.10
CA GLU A 92 -3.99 9.06 2.95
C GLU A 92 -3.81 8.79 4.45
N GLY A 93 -3.32 9.78 5.19
CA GLY A 93 -3.27 9.73 6.66
C GLY A 93 -2.38 8.61 7.21
N ASN A 94 -1.45 8.06 6.42
CA ASN A 94 -0.54 7.02 6.87
C ASN A 94 0.68 7.63 7.56
N GLU A 95 1.14 7.01 8.63
CA GLU A 95 2.40 7.32 9.28
C GLU A 95 3.47 6.33 8.81
N THR A 96 4.62 6.82 8.34
CA THR A 96 5.74 5.95 7.94
C THR A 96 7.05 6.42 8.56
N TYR A 97 7.79 5.51 9.23
CA TYR A 97 9.07 5.83 9.85
C TYR A 97 9.98 4.61 9.96
N LYS A 98 11.30 4.81 10.09
CA LYS A 98 12.31 3.72 10.27
C LYS A 98 12.24 2.58 9.24
N ASN A 99 11.69 2.85 8.06
CA ASN A 99 11.75 1.94 6.92
C ASN A 99 13.06 2.14 6.14
N ALA A 100 13.27 1.36 5.08
CA ALA A 100 14.42 1.44 4.19
C ALA A 100 15.76 1.09 4.86
N SER A 101 15.77 0.15 5.81
CA SER A 101 17.00 -0.27 6.50
C SER A 101 17.92 -1.17 5.65
N SER A 102 17.39 -1.82 4.61
CA SER A 102 18.14 -2.77 3.76
C SER A 102 18.64 -2.20 2.44
N GLY A 103 18.31 -0.95 2.08
CA GLY A 103 18.72 -0.37 0.81
C GLY A 103 18.11 1.01 0.49
N TRP A 104 18.13 1.37 -0.80
CA TRP A 104 17.67 2.67 -1.28
C TRP A 104 16.15 2.63 -1.53
N PHE A 105 15.38 2.89 -0.48
CA PHE A 105 13.91 2.87 -0.49
C PHE A 105 13.32 4.15 0.13
N SER A 106 12.00 4.20 0.34
CA SER A 106 11.31 5.42 0.78
C SER A 106 10.30 5.14 1.90
N GLY A 107 9.88 6.16 2.66
CA GLY A 107 8.72 6.00 3.56
C GLY A 107 7.46 5.63 2.75
N ILE A 108 7.18 6.43 1.73
CA ILE A 108 6.14 6.21 0.73
C ILE A 108 6.76 6.35 -0.66
N SER A 109 6.52 5.41 -1.58
CA SER A 109 6.99 5.46 -2.97
C SER A 109 5.89 5.14 -3.97
N LEU A 110 5.74 6.01 -4.98
CA LEU A 110 5.02 5.73 -6.22
C LEU A 110 6.04 5.76 -7.38
N TYR A 111 6.37 4.58 -7.92
CA TYR A 111 7.43 4.43 -8.92
C TYR A 111 6.86 4.06 -10.29
N GLN A 112 7.28 4.80 -11.32
CA GLN A 112 6.88 4.57 -12.72
C GLN A 112 5.37 4.40 -12.89
N ASN A 113 4.57 5.38 -12.46
CA ASN A 113 3.12 5.33 -12.65
C ASN A 113 2.78 5.22 -14.14
N ARG A 114 1.81 4.37 -14.48
CA ARG A 114 1.43 4.05 -15.87
C ARG A 114 -0.09 4.09 -15.99
N ASN A 115 -0.63 4.66 -17.07
CA ASN A 115 -2.07 4.57 -17.35
C ASN A 115 -2.45 3.14 -17.80
N ILE A 116 -2.54 2.22 -16.84
CA ILE A 116 -2.86 0.80 -17.09
C ILE A 116 -4.37 0.56 -17.24
N THR A 117 -5.20 1.56 -16.93
CA THR A 117 -6.66 1.47 -17.07
C THR A 117 -7.15 1.91 -18.44
N GLY A 118 -6.33 2.66 -19.19
CA GLY A 118 -6.73 3.30 -20.44
C GLY A 118 -7.72 4.45 -20.27
N ALA A 119 -8.02 4.87 -19.03
CA ALA A 119 -8.92 5.99 -18.78
C ALA A 119 -8.37 7.27 -19.45
N PRO A 120 -9.22 8.12 -20.04
CA PRO A 120 -8.79 9.39 -20.63
C PRO A 120 -8.34 10.37 -19.55
N ASP A 121 -7.45 11.30 -19.91
CA ASP A 121 -7.16 12.43 -19.04
C ASP A 121 -8.39 13.35 -18.96
N ASP A 122 -8.97 13.45 -17.77
CA ASP A 122 -10.12 14.28 -17.44
C ASP A 122 -9.74 15.49 -16.57
N GLY A 123 -8.43 15.73 -16.40
CA GLY A 123 -7.89 16.79 -15.53
C GLY A 123 -7.87 16.42 -14.04
N SER A 124 -8.30 15.21 -13.67
CA SER A 124 -8.25 14.72 -12.29
C SER A 124 -6.86 14.21 -11.89
N PHE A 125 -6.53 14.29 -10.60
CA PHE A 125 -5.35 13.62 -10.08
C PHE A 125 -5.65 12.13 -9.89
N ARG A 126 -4.89 11.28 -10.58
CA ARG A 126 -5.04 9.83 -10.47
C ARG A 126 -4.35 9.30 -9.22
N ASN A 127 -3.15 9.77 -8.94
CA ASN A 127 -2.40 9.37 -7.77
C ASN A 127 -2.40 10.51 -6.77
N ILE A 128 -2.83 10.23 -5.54
CA ILE A 128 -3.03 11.23 -4.49
C ILE A 128 -2.31 10.73 -3.24
N ILE A 129 -1.42 11.58 -2.71
CA ILE A 129 -0.80 11.39 -1.40
C ILE A 129 -1.14 12.62 -0.56
N ARG A 130 -1.75 12.42 0.61
CA ARG A 130 -2.15 13.50 1.51
C ARG A 130 -2.19 13.07 2.97
N ASN A 131 -2.18 14.06 3.86
CA ASN A 131 -2.47 13.91 5.29
C ASN A 131 -3.90 14.35 5.58
#